data_AF-A0A7R9WF51-F1
#
_entry.id   AF-A0A7R9WF51-F1
#
_cell.length_a   1.000
_cell.length_b   1.000
_cell.length_c   1.000
_cell.angle_alpha   90.00
_cell.angle_beta   90.00
_cell.angle_gamma   90.00
#
_symmetry.space_group_name_H-M   'P 1'
#
loop_
_entity.id
_entity.type
_entity.pdbx_description
1 polymer ?
#
loop_
_entity_poly.entity_id
_entity_poly.type
_entity_poly.pdbx_seq_one_letter_code
_entity_poly.pdbx_strand_id
1 'polypeptide(L)'
;DLVGTAASFLLLIVGLVGMSKYAAPPKTQPKTSPAAASMAATVDDKIEALSDVPLEDSFMDHQIMMDDGAEQSDDDSDYASTYFVLFGICPLTKWQCGVLGAVANGVFTGSSLIPLHYAKEEGYGGANYVISMASGSFVSNVLLWICLLAYNAIVHKAHTVWEALETMPSWHFRQLWRPGFSAGILLSVAMFGSIIAVTYLGQGVGNSLVQTKILIGGLWGIFYHKEIRGTRTIAMWFVSA
;
A
#
# COMPACT_ATOMS: atom_id res chain seq x y z
N ASP A 1 -4.98 25.21 25.74
CA ASP A 1 -4.09 24.20 25.13
C ASP A 1 -4.74 22.85 24.91
N LEU A 2 -5.22 22.14 25.95
CA LEU A 2 -5.81 20.80 25.79
C LEU A 2 -6.95 20.73 24.74
N VAL A 3 -7.89 21.69 24.77
CA VAL A 3 -9.02 21.76 23.82
C VAL A 3 -8.53 21.98 22.38
N GLY A 4 -7.52 22.85 22.19
CA GLY A 4 -6.92 23.09 20.87
C GLY A 4 -6.21 21.86 20.34
N THR A 5 -5.46 21.16 21.20
CA THR A 5 -4.81 19.89 20.86
C THR A 5 -5.84 18.82 20.49
N ALA A 6 -6.90 18.66 21.28
CA ALA A 6 -7.97 17.70 21.00
C ALA A 6 -8.71 18.01 19.69
N ALA A 7 -9.00 19.29 19.42
CA ALA A 7 -9.62 19.72 18.17
C ALA A 7 -8.73 19.42 16.96
N SER A 8 -7.43 19.70 17.04
CA SER A 8 -6.47 19.38 15.98
C SER A 8 -6.39 17.88 15.72
N PHE A 9 -6.40 17.04 16.78
CA PHE A 9 -6.42 15.58 16.61
C PHE A 9 -7.71 15.09 15.94
N LEU A 10 -8.87 15.63 16.33
CA LEU A 10 -10.14 15.29 15.68
C LEU A 10 -10.13 15.66 14.20
N LEU A 11 -9.64 16.86 13.87
CA LEU A 11 -9.54 17.34 12.50
C LEU A 11 -8.61 16.44 11.67
N LEU A 12 -7.49 16.01 12.25
CA LEU A 12 -6.54 15.08 11.62
C LEU A 12 -7.17 13.69 11.39
N ILE A 13 -7.92 13.16 12.37
CA ILE A 13 -8.64 11.88 12.24
C ILE A 13 -9.68 11.98 11.11
N VAL A 14 -10.48 13.05 11.07
CA VAL A 14 -11.50 13.24 10.04
C VAL A 14 -10.85 13.36 8.66
N GLY A 15 -9.76 14.12 8.52
CA GLY A 15 -9.01 14.25 7.28
C GLY A 15 -8.43 12.91 6.80
N LEU A 16 -7.80 12.14 7.69
CA LEU A 16 -7.27 10.81 7.37
C LEU A 16 -8.35 9.82 6.96
N VAL A 17 -9.48 9.80 7.65
CA VAL A 17 -10.62 8.93 7.30
C VAL A 17 -11.21 9.33 5.95
N GLY A 18 -11.34 10.63 5.68
CA GLY A 18 -11.75 11.16 4.38
C GLY A 18 -10.80 10.71 3.27
N MET A 19 -9.52 11.01 3.40
CA MET A 19 -8.49 10.61 2.43
C MET A 19 -8.45 9.10 2.21
N SER A 20 -8.52 8.28 3.26
CA SER A 20 -8.53 6.82 3.15
C SER A 20 -9.76 6.30 2.38
N LYS A 21 -10.94 6.91 2.61
CA LYS A 21 -12.17 6.51 1.93
C LYS A 21 -12.17 6.86 0.45
N TYR A 22 -11.58 7.99 0.07
CA TYR A 22 -11.58 8.48 -1.31
C TYR A 22 -10.34 8.08 -2.13
N ALA A 23 -9.27 7.62 -1.48
CA ALA A 23 -8.09 7.10 -2.16
C ALA A 23 -8.29 5.67 -2.70
N ALA A 24 -9.30 4.94 -2.21
CA ALA A 24 -9.62 3.63 -2.75
C ALA A 24 -10.13 3.78 -4.19
N PRO A 25 -9.56 3.04 -5.17
CA PRO A 25 -10.06 3.07 -6.53
C PRO A 25 -11.55 2.71 -6.52
N PRO A 26 -12.38 3.40 -7.32
CA PRO A 26 -13.79 3.05 -7.42
C PRO A 26 -13.85 1.58 -7.83
N LYS A 27 -14.64 0.79 -7.09
CA LYS A 27 -14.93 -0.58 -7.50
C LYS A 27 -15.50 -0.49 -8.89
N THR A 28 -14.73 -0.90 -9.89
CA THR A 28 -15.22 -1.05 -11.25
C THR A 28 -16.34 -2.05 -11.11
N GLN A 29 -17.59 -1.58 -11.11
CA GLN A 29 -18.70 -2.52 -11.17
C GLN A 29 -18.46 -3.31 -12.45
N PRO A 30 -18.44 -4.65 -12.39
CA PRO A 30 -18.34 -5.45 -13.59
C PRO A 30 -19.43 -4.92 -14.50
N LYS A 31 -19.01 -4.33 -15.63
CA LYS A 31 -19.95 -3.96 -16.67
C LYS A 31 -20.56 -5.29 -17.07
N THR A 32 -21.74 -5.57 -16.55
CA THR A 32 -22.62 -6.61 -17.07
C THR A 32 -22.88 -6.20 -18.50
N SER A 33 -22.00 -6.64 -19.39
CA SER A 33 -22.14 -6.40 -20.81
C SER A 33 -23.43 -7.12 -21.19
N PRO A 34 -24.49 -6.41 -21.62
CA PRO A 34 -25.72 -7.07 -22.04
C PRO A 34 -25.48 -8.03 -23.23
N ALA A 35 -24.31 -7.95 -23.87
CA ALA A 35 -23.87 -8.89 -24.91
C ALA A 35 -23.61 -10.31 -24.38
N ALA A 36 -23.15 -10.50 -23.13
CA ALA A 36 -22.93 -11.84 -22.56
C ALA A 36 -24.25 -12.55 -22.25
N ALA A 37 -25.26 -11.80 -21.78
CA ALA A 37 -26.61 -12.34 -21.58
C ALA A 37 -27.33 -12.64 -22.91
N SER A 38 -27.00 -11.90 -23.98
CA SER A 38 -27.53 -12.17 -25.33
C SER A 38 -26.80 -13.29 -26.06
N MET A 39 -25.51 -13.53 -25.84
CA MET A 39 -24.77 -14.61 -26.48
C MET A 39 -25.05 -15.97 -25.84
N ALA A 40 -25.27 -16.03 -24.51
CA ALA A 40 -25.67 -17.29 -23.86
C ALA A 40 -27.02 -17.82 -24.39
N ALA A 41 -27.94 -16.95 -24.81
CA ALA A 41 -29.21 -17.34 -25.41
C ALA A 41 -29.09 -17.84 -26.86
N THR A 42 -28.05 -17.44 -27.61
CA THR A 42 -27.88 -17.82 -29.03
C THR A 42 -26.98 -19.05 -29.22
N VAL A 43 -26.22 -19.45 -28.19
CA VAL A 43 -25.32 -20.61 -28.27
C VAL A 43 -26.08 -21.93 -28.09
N ASP A 44 -27.11 -21.99 -27.25
CA ASP A 44 -27.95 -23.19 -27.11
C ASP A 44 -28.69 -23.54 -28.42
N ASP A 45 -29.21 -22.55 -29.15
CA ASP A 45 -29.91 -22.78 -30.43
C ASP A 45 -28.96 -23.24 -31.57
N LYS A 46 -27.65 -22.98 -31.46
CA LYS A 46 -26.69 -23.27 -32.53
C LYS A 46 -25.93 -24.58 -32.34
N ILE A 47 -25.88 -25.12 -31.11
CA ILE A 47 -25.23 -26.40 -30.82
C ILE A 47 -26.08 -27.58 -31.32
N GLU A 48 -27.40 -27.44 -31.38
CA GLU A 48 -28.29 -28.49 -31.91
C GLU A 48 -28.26 -28.62 -33.45
N ALA A 49 -27.71 -27.63 -34.16
CA ALA A 49 -27.67 -27.60 -35.63
C ALA A 49 -26.33 -28.07 -36.26
N LEU A 50 -25.31 -28.39 -35.47
CA LEU A 50 -23.94 -28.64 -35.95
C LEU A 50 -23.45 -30.10 -35.76
N SER A 51 -24.30 -31.03 -35.36
CA SER A 51 -23.89 -32.43 -35.14
C SER A 51 -23.71 -33.28 -36.41
N ASP A 52 -24.04 -32.76 -37.60
CA ASP A 52 -24.10 -33.57 -38.84
C ASP A 52 -23.15 -33.12 -39.98
N VAL A 53 -22.09 -32.35 -39.70
CA VAL A 53 -21.18 -31.87 -40.76
C VAL A 53 -19.91 -32.76 -40.86
N PRO A 54 -19.62 -33.39 -42.03
CA PRO A 54 -18.41 -34.17 -42.23
C PRO A 54 -17.15 -33.29 -42.29
N LEU A 55 -16.09 -33.76 -41.65
CA LEU A 55 -14.75 -33.17 -41.66
C LEU A 55 -14.13 -33.26 -43.07
N GLU A 56 -14.11 -32.14 -43.80
CA GLU A 56 -13.22 -31.94 -44.96
C GLU A 56 -12.00 -31.09 -44.56
N ASP A 57 -10.82 -31.64 -44.85
CA ASP A 57 -9.51 -31.00 -44.75
C ASP A 57 -9.45 -29.78 -45.68
N SER A 58 -9.45 -28.58 -45.10
CA SER A 58 -9.22 -27.34 -45.83
C SER A 58 -8.20 -26.48 -45.10
N PHE A 59 -7.02 -26.47 -45.71
CA PHE A 59 -5.80 -25.79 -45.38
C PHE A 59 -5.82 -24.32 -45.90
N MET A 60 -5.21 -23.41 -45.13
CA MET A 60 -4.73 -22.04 -45.46
C MET A 60 -5.62 -20.80 -45.22
N ASP A 61 -4.94 -19.83 -44.59
CA ASP A 61 -5.07 -18.37 -44.64
C ASP A 61 -6.28 -17.67 -43.98
N HIS A 62 -6.10 -17.26 -42.71
CA HIS A 62 -6.74 -16.04 -42.22
C HIS A 62 -5.89 -15.28 -41.19
N GLN A 63 -5.19 -14.26 -41.69
CA GLN A 63 -5.26 -12.87 -41.24
C GLN A 63 -5.26 -12.60 -39.72
N ILE A 64 -4.15 -12.02 -39.28
CA ILE A 64 -3.94 -11.34 -38.00
C ILE A 64 -5.05 -10.30 -37.77
N MET A 65 -6.03 -10.63 -36.94
CA MET A 65 -6.79 -9.66 -36.16
C MET A 65 -6.21 -9.66 -34.75
N MET A 66 -5.55 -8.57 -34.38
CA MET A 66 -5.33 -8.22 -32.98
C MET A 66 -6.70 -7.85 -32.40
N ASP A 67 -7.43 -8.86 -31.99
CA ASP A 67 -8.53 -8.75 -31.06
C ASP A 67 -7.91 -8.58 -29.67
N ASP A 68 -7.90 -7.34 -29.16
CA ASP A 68 -7.58 -7.00 -27.76
C ASP A 68 -8.72 -7.47 -26.83
N GLY A 69 -9.12 -8.73 -27.01
CA GLY A 69 -9.96 -9.49 -26.10
C GLY A 69 -9.14 -9.83 -24.86
N ALA A 70 -8.96 -8.83 -24.00
CA ALA A 70 -8.67 -9.07 -22.60
C ALA A 70 -9.88 -9.82 -22.02
N GLU A 71 -9.89 -11.15 -22.17
CA GLU A 71 -10.66 -12.07 -21.34
C GLU A 71 -10.21 -11.85 -19.90
N GLN A 72 -10.83 -10.85 -19.29
CA GLN A 72 -10.80 -10.62 -17.88
C GLN A 72 -11.66 -11.74 -17.29
N SER A 73 -11.01 -12.87 -17.01
CA SER A 73 -11.57 -14.00 -16.29
C SER A 73 -12.28 -13.47 -15.04
N ASP A 74 -13.62 -13.55 -15.07
CA ASP A 74 -14.56 -13.21 -13.99
C ASP A 74 -14.41 -14.20 -12.81
N ASP A 75 -13.23 -14.25 -12.20
CA ASP A 75 -13.01 -14.94 -10.92
C ASP A 75 -13.33 -14.00 -9.75
N ASP A 76 -14.55 -13.43 -9.79
CA ASP A 76 -15.11 -12.57 -8.73
C ASP A 76 -15.60 -13.40 -7.51
N SER A 77 -15.37 -14.73 -7.51
CA SER A 77 -15.75 -15.64 -6.42
C SER A 77 -14.80 -15.66 -5.22
N ASP A 78 -13.61 -15.06 -5.30
CA ASP A 78 -12.59 -15.22 -4.25
C ASP A 78 -12.13 -13.90 -3.60
N TYR A 79 -13.05 -12.93 -3.47
CA TYR A 79 -13.02 -12.00 -2.34
C TYR A 79 -13.44 -12.70 -1.03
N ALA A 80 -13.02 -13.96 -0.85
CA ALA A 80 -12.91 -14.58 0.45
C ALA A 80 -12.21 -13.57 1.36
N SER A 81 -13.00 -12.98 2.26
CA SER A 81 -12.56 -11.99 3.21
C SER A 81 -11.32 -12.54 3.89
N THR A 82 -10.14 -12.10 3.45
CA THR A 82 -8.87 -12.53 3.99
C THR A 82 -8.79 -11.91 5.37
N TYR A 83 -9.39 -12.60 6.35
CA TYR A 83 -9.34 -12.21 7.74
C TYR A 83 -7.90 -12.41 8.18
N PHE A 84 -7.22 -11.32 8.52
CA PHE A 84 -5.90 -11.42 9.11
C PHE A 84 -6.11 -11.80 10.58
N VAL A 85 -5.75 -13.03 10.94
CA VAL A 85 -5.86 -13.50 12.32
C VAL A 85 -4.60 -13.06 13.06
N LEU A 86 -4.64 -11.86 13.64
CA LEU A 86 -3.52 -11.36 14.44
C LEU A 86 -3.48 -12.15 15.77
N PHE A 87 -2.35 -12.81 16.04
CA PHE A 87 -2.11 -13.62 17.25
C PHE A 87 -3.11 -14.75 17.53
N GLY A 88 -3.87 -15.22 16.54
CA GLY A 88 -4.84 -16.30 16.74
C GLY A 88 -6.14 -15.89 17.44
N ILE A 89 -6.30 -14.62 17.83
CA ILE A 89 -7.37 -14.20 18.76
C ILE A 89 -8.47 -13.38 18.07
N CYS A 90 -8.15 -12.55 17.08
CA CYS A 90 -9.13 -11.67 16.43
C CYS A 90 -9.01 -11.72 14.90
N PRO A 91 -10.08 -12.08 14.17
CA PRO A 91 -10.15 -11.87 12.72
C PRO A 91 -10.37 -10.37 12.45
N LEU A 92 -9.33 -9.67 11.97
CA LEU A 92 -9.46 -8.27 11.57
C LEU A 92 -9.76 -8.14 10.09
N THR A 93 -10.66 -7.22 9.74
CA THR A 93 -10.87 -6.80 8.36
C THR A 93 -9.65 -6.04 7.83
N LYS A 94 -9.42 -6.07 6.51
CA LYS A 94 -8.32 -5.34 5.85
C LYS A 94 -8.32 -3.85 6.23
N TRP A 95 -9.50 -3.24 6.34
CA TRP A 95 -9.66 -1.85 6.74
C TRP A 95 -9.24 -1.62 8.20
N GLN A 96 -9.68 -2.46 9.14
CA GLN A 96 -9.28 -2.36 10.55
C GLN A 96 -7.77 -2.52 10.71
N CYS A 97 -7.15 -3.44 9.96
CA CYS A 97 -5.70 -3.62 9.96
C CYS A 97 -4.99 -2.35 9.46
N GLY A 98 -5.49 -1.72 8.39
CA GLY A 98 -4.99 -0.44 7.90
C GLY A 98 -5.08 0.68 8.93
N VAL A 99 -6.22 0.80 9.63
CA VAL A 99 -6.41 1.81 10.69
C VAL A 99 -5.47 1.54 11.87
N LEU A 100 -5.35 0.28 12.32
CA LEU A 100 -4.41 -0.11 13.38
C LEU A 100 -2.96 0.19 13.00
N GLY A 101 -2.57 -0.13 11.76
CA GLY A 101 -1.25 0.19 11.22
C GLY A 101 -0.99 1.69 11.21
N ALA A 102 -1.97 2.50 10.80
CA ALA A 102 -1.86 3.96 10.82
C ALA A 102 -1.69 4.52 12.26
N VAL A 103 -2.49 4.01 13.21
CA VAL A 103 -2.40 4.41 14.63
C VAL A 103 -1.04 4.01 15.21
N ALA A 104 -0.62 2.76 15.02
CA ALA A 104 0.67 2.26 15.50
C ALA A 104 1.83 3.07 14.89
N ASN A 105 1.80 3.32 13.58
CA ASN A 105 2.80 4.14 12.90
C ASN A 105 2.82 5.58 13.45
N GLY A 106 1.67 6.18 13.71
CA GLY A 106 1.57 7.51 14.32
C GLY A 106 2.16 7.55 15.72
N VAL A 107 1.82 6.58 16.58
CA VAL A 107 2.35 6.47 17.94
C VAL A 107 3.86 6.25 17.92
N PHE A 108 4.37 5.31 17.11
CA PHE A 108 5.80 5.05 17.03
C PHE A 108 6.57 6.24 16.45
N THR A 109 6.07 6.85 15.37
CA THR A 109 6.69 8.04 14.79
C THR A 109 6.71 9.20 15.78
N GLY A 110 5.60 9.45 16.49
CA GLY A 110 5.52 10.49 17.51
C GLY A 110 6.43 10.23 18.70
N SER A 111 6.49 8.98 19.17
CA SER A 111 7.36 8.58 20.29
C SER A 111 8.85 8.71 19.97
N SER A 112 9.24 8.55 18.70
CA SER A 112 10.64 8.70 18.28
C SER A 112 11.18 10.12 18.46
N LEU A 113 10.30 11.13 18.54
CA LEU A 113 10.67 12.53 18.78
C LEU A 113 10.90 12.86 20.27
N ILE A 114 10.47 12.00 21.20
CA ILE A 114 10.61 12.24 22.64
C ILE A 114 12.10 12.30 23.07
N PRO A 115 12.96 11.33 22.69
CA PRO A 115 14.38 11.40 23.03
C PRO A 115 15.08 12.64 22.47
N LEU A 116 14.62 13.17 21.33
CA LEU A 116 15.20 14.38 20.74
C LEU A 116 15.00 15.61 21.64
N HIS A 117 13.88 15.68 22.35
CA HIS A 117 13.62 16.77 23.29
C HIS A 117 14.62 16.77 24.45
N TYR A 118 14.88 15.60 25.04
CA TYR A 118 15.83 15.45 26.14
C TYR A 118 17.29 15.62 25.69
N ALA A 119 17.66 15.08 24.53
CA ALA A 119 19.01 15.21 24.00
C ALA A 119 19.39 16.68 23.71
N LYS A 120 18.41 17.52 23.35
CA LYS A 120 18.62 18.95 23.12
C LYS A 120 18.97 19.69 24.41
N GLU A 121 18.40 19.30 25.55
CA GLU A 121 18.69 19.90 26.86
C GLU A 121 20.14 19.62 27.31
N GLU A 122 20.68 18.46 26.92
CA GLU A 122 22.07 18.06 27.21
C GLU A 122 23.09 18.60 26.19
N GLY A 123 22.67 19.42 25.22
CA GLY A 123 23.54 20.03 24.22
C GLY A 123 23.94 19.12 23.06
N TYR A 124 23.32 17.95 22.91
CA TYR A 124 23.53 17.13 21.72
C TYR A 124 22.85 17.76 20.50
N GLY A 125 23.65 18.07 19.48
CA GLY A 125 23.15 18.60 18.21
C GLY A 125 22.34 17.56 17.42
N GLY A 126 21.46 18.04 16.52
CA GLY A 126 20.57 17.19 15.72
C GLY A 126 21.28 16.15 14.83
N ALA A 127 22.57 16.35 14.51
CA ALA A 127 23.35 15.39 13.73
C ALA A 127 23.60 14.06 14.47
N ASN A 128 23.86 14.11 15.78
CA ASN A 128 24.09 12.90 16.58
C ASN A 128 22.82 12.04 16.68
N TYR A 129 21.66 12.69 16.70
CA TYR A 129 20.36 12.03 16.69
C TYR A 129 20.12 11.24 15.39
N VAL A 130 20.55 11.77 14.24
CA VAL A 130 20.42 11.05 12.95
C VAL A 130 21.20 9.73 12.96
N ILE A 131 22.39 9.71 13.55
CA ILE A 131 23.20 8.49 13.66
C ILE A 131 22.51 7.46 14.55
N SER A 132 21.97 7.89 15.70
CA SER A 132 21.21 7.03 16.60
C SER A 132 19.92 6.51 15.97
N MET A 133 19.23 7.34 15.18
CA MET A 133 18.04 6.92 14.43
C MET A 133 18.38 5.88 13.37
N ALA A 134 19.48 6.07 12.64
CA ALA A 134 19.93 5.12 11.62
C ALA A 134 20.30 3.76 12.24
N SER A 135 21.03 3.76 13.37
CA SER A 135 21.36 2.53 14.08
C SER A 135 20.12 1.84 14.66
N GLY A 136 19.19 2.61 15.23
CA GLY A 136 17.89 2.11 15.68
C GLY A 136 17.10 1.45 14.56
N SER A 137 16.99 2.11 13.40
CA SER A 137 16.31 1.56 12.22
C SER A 137 16.97 0.28 11.72
N PHE A 138 18.30 0.18 11.76
CA PHE A 138 19.02 -1.03 11.38
C PHE A 138 18.69 -2.19 12.33
N VAL A 139 18.74 -1.96 13.65
CA VAL A 139 18.39 -2.96 14.67
C VAL A 139 16.94 -3.40 14.52
N SER A 140 15.99 -2.47 14.38
CA SER A 140 14.58 -2.79 14.16
C SER A 140 14.35 -3.61 12.90
N ASN A 141 15.06 -3.31 11.80
CA ASN A 141 14.96 -4.08 10.57
C ASN A 141 15.47 -5.51 10.76
N VAL A 142 16.61 -5.70 11.45
CA VAL A 142 17.12 -7.04 11.78
C VAL A 142 16.13 -7.82 12.64
N LEU A 143 15.54 -7.18 13.65
CA LEU A 143 14.52 -7.82 14.49
C LEU A 143 13.28 -8.21 13.70
N LEU A 144 12.79 -7.35 12.79
CA LEU A 144 11.67 -7.67 11.90
C LEU A 144 11.98 -8.88 11.02
N TRP A 145 13.19 -8.99 10.47
CA TRP A 145 13.62 -10.16 9.73
C TRP A 145 13.64 -11.43 10.60
N ILE A 146 14.11 -11.35 11.84
CA ILE A 146 14.09 -12.47 12.79
C ILE A 146 12.63 -12.88 13.09
N CYS A 147 11.74 -11.92 13.35
CA CYS A 147 10.32 -12.19 13.58
C CYS A 147 9.64 -12.81 12.35
N LEU A 148 9.95 -12.34 11.15
CA LEU A 148 9.42 -12.88 9.90
C LEU A 148 9.88 -14.34 9.70
N LEU A 149 11.16 -14.62 9.93
CA LEU A 149 11.71 -15.97 9.89
C LEU A 149 11.06 -16.89 10.92
N ALA A 150 10.89 -16.41 12.16
CA ALA A 150 10.22 -17.16 13.22
C ALA A 150 8.75 -17.43 12.88
N TYR A 151 8.04 -16.44 12.34
CA TYR A 151 6.66 -16.59 11.90
C TYR A 151 6.53 -17.65 10.79
N ASN A 152 7.38 -17.58 9.75
CA ASN A 152 7.39 -18.59 8.68
C ASN A 152 7.72 -19.98 9.20
N ALA A 153 8.68 -20.11 10.12
CA ALA A 153 9.02 -21.39 10.75
C ALA A 153 7.82 -21.99 11.51
N ILE A 154 7.09 -21.16 12.27
CA ILE A 154 5.91 -21.60 13.02
C ILE A 154 4.76 -21.99 12.09
N VAL A 155 4.46 -21.18 11.07
CA VAL A 155 3.33 -21.40 10.16
C VAL A 155 3.54 -22.63 9.27
N HIS A 156 4.75 -22.80 8.73
CA HIS A 156 5.07 -23.94 7.85
C HIS A 156 5.50 -25.20 8.61
N LYS A 157 5.53 -25.17 9.95
CA LYS A 157 6.03 -26.26 10.80
C LYS A 157 7.42 -26.75 10.37
N ALA A 158 8.26 -25.83 9.89
CA ALA A 158 9.62 -26.16 9.49
C ALA A 158 10.44 -26.52 10.74
N HIS A 159 11.13 -27.66 10.70
CA HIS A 159 11.96 -28.09 11.82
C HIS A 159 13.35 -27.45 11.78
N THR A 160 13.75 -26.94 10.62
CA THR A 160 15.06 -26.34 10.39
C THR A 160 14.94 -24.92 9.84
N VAL A 161 15.83 -24.01 10.27
CA VAL A 161 15.88 -22.61 9.79
C VAL A 161 16.09 -22.54 8.26
N TRP A 162 16.81 -23.51 7.70
CA TRP A 162 17.05 -23.61 6.26
C TRP A 162 15.78 -23.87 5.45
N GLU A 163 14.87 -24.73 5.93
CA GLU A 163 13.57 -24.97 5.28
C GLU A 163 12.70 -23.70 5.33
N ALA A 164 12.73 -22.96 6.44
CA ALA A 164 12.05 -21.67 6.55
C ALA A 164 12.65 -20.61 5.61
N LEU A 165 13.96 -20.68 5.33
CA LEU A 165 14.63 -19.81 4.36
C LEU A 165 14.26 -20.15 2.92
N GLU A 166 14.11 -21.44 2.58
CA GLU A 166 13.73 -21.89 1.24
C GLU A 166 12.28 -21.56 0.88
N THR A 167 11.38 -21.46 1.87
CA THR A 167 10.00 -21.01 1.66
C THR A 167 9.88 -19.50 1.42
N MET A 168 10.94 -18.72 1.66
CA MET A 168 10.91 -17.28 1.39
C MET A 168 10.94 -17.00 -0.11
N PRO A 169 10.30 -15.90 -0.56
CA PRO A 169 10.33 -15.50 -1.97
C PRO A 169 11.78 -15.34 -2.45
N SER A 170 12.04 -15.76 -3.69
CA SER A 170 13.38 -15.69 -4.27
C SER A 170 13.92 -14.25 -4.23
N TRP A 171 15.20 -14.12 -3.86
CA TRP A 171 15.83 -12.82 -3.67
C TRP A 171 16.08 -12.15 -5.01
N HIS A 172 15.18 -11.24 -5.41
CA HIS A 172 15.34 -10.43 -6.62
C HIS A 172 16.28 -9.23 -6.40
N PHE A 173 17.41 -9.45 -5.72
CA PHE A 173 18.32 -8.38 -5.28
C PHE A 173 18.75 -7.46 -6.43
N ARG A 174 19.06 -8.03 -7.60
CA ARG A 174 19.52 -7.30 -8.79
C ARG A 174 18.50 -6.28 -9.31
N GLN A 175 17.21 -6.54 -9.10
CA GLN A 175 16.14 -5.64 -9.55
C GLN A 175 15.74 -4.65 -8.44
N LEU A 176 15.70 -5.10 -7.18
CA LEU A 176 15.24 -4.27 -6.05
C LEU A 176 16.30 -3.29 -5.54
N TRP A 177 17.61 -3.55 -5.70
CA TRP A 177 18.61 -2.70 -5.07
C TRP A 177 18.60 -1.26 -5.61
N ARG A 178 18.36 -1.05 -6.91
CA ARG A 178 18.32 0.30 -7.51
C ARG A 178 17.19 1.16 -6.94
N PRO A 179 15.90 0.73 -7.01
CA PRO A 179 14.80 1.50 -6.44
C PRO A 179 14.85 1.56 -4.91
N GLY A 180 15.31 0.50 -4.24
CA GLY A 180 15.46 0.49 -2.79
C GLY A 180 16.52 1.47 -2.29
N PHE A 181 17.68 1.49 -2.95
CA PHE A 181 18.77 2.40 -2.60
C PHE A 181 18.41 3.87 -2.90
N SER A 182 17.81 4.14 -4.05
CA SER A 182 17.37 5.52 -4.37
C SER A 182 16.30 6.01 -3.41
N ALA A 183 15.31 5.17 -3.07
CA ALA A 183 14.30 5.48 -2.06
C ALA A 183 14.92 5.74 -0.69
N GLY A 184 15.91 4.94 -0.28
CA GLY A 184 16.63 5.11 0.98
C GLY A 184 17.42 6.43 1.06
N ILE A 185 18.11 6.82 -0.01
CA ILE A 185 18.79 8.13 -0.08
C ILE A 185 17.76 9.25 0.01
N LEU A 186 16.70 9.19 -0.79
CA LEU A 186 15.67 10.22 -0.83
C LEU A 186 14.99 10.38 0.54
N LEU A 187 14.69 9.27 1.21
CA LEU A 187 14.15 9.25 2.56
C LEU A 187 15.12 9.85 3.57
N SER A 188 16.41 9.53 3.49
CA SER A 188 17.43 10.07 4.39
C SER A 188 17.55 11.59 4.26
N VAL A 189 17.55 12.10 3.02
CA VAL A 189 17.54 13.56 2.75
C VAL A 189 16.26 14.20 3.28
N ALA A 190 15.10 13.57 3.08
CA ALA A 190 13.83 14.08 3.58
C ALA A 190 13.78 14.12 5.12
N MET A 191 14.27 13.07 5.80
CA MET A 191 14.34 13.02 7.27
C MET A 191 15.30 14.07 7.82
N PHE A 192 16.46 14.25 7.18
CA PHE A 192 17.41 15.29 7.56
C PHE A 192 16.81 16.69 7.39
N GLY A 193 16.17 16.96 6.24
CA GLY A 193 15.46 18.22 5.98
C GLY A 193 14.34 18.47 6.98
N SER A 194 13.59 17.43 7.35
CA SER A 194 12.55 17.51 8.38
C SER A 194 13.10 17.92 9.74
N ILE A 195 14.24 17.35 10.16
CA ILE A 195 14.89 17.70 11.43
C ILE A 195 15.37 19.15 11.40
N ILE A 196 16.00 19.59 10.32
CA ILE A 196 16.42 21.00 10.15
C ILE A 196 15.21 21.92 10.22
N ALA A 197 14.15 21.64 9.47
CA ALA A 197 12.95 22.47 9.45
C ALA A 197 12.34 22.62 10.85
N VAL A 198 12.16 21.53 11.58
CA VAL A 198 11.62 21.55 12.95
C VAL A 198 12.56 22.26 13.94
N THR A 199 13.88 22.11 13.76
CA THR A 199 14.87 22.73 14.66
C THR A 199 14.93 24.25 14.49
N TYR A 200 14.89 24.76 13.25
CA TYR A 200 15.05 26.18 12.95
C TYR A 200 13.73 26.97 12.87
N LEU A 201 12.65 26.37 12.36
CA LEU A 201 11.35 27.06 12.23
C LEU A 201 10.44 26.81 13.45
N GLY A 202 10.85 25.93 14.36
CA GLY A 202 10.08 25.53 15.52
C GLY A 202 9.03 24.45 15.21
N GLN A 203 8.48 23.87 16.28
CA GLN A 203 7.54 22.73 16.19
C GLN A 203 6.24 23.07 15.43
N GLY A 204 5.75 24.32 15.53
CA GLY A 204 4.53 24.73 14.85
C GLY A 204 4.67 24.69 13.33
N VAL A 205 5.53 25.56 12.78
CA VAL A 205 5.72 25.69 11.33
C VAL A 205 6.42 24.46 10.74
N GLY A 206 7.42 23.91 11.45
CA GLY A 206 8.15 22.73 11.00
C GLY A 206 7.25 21.52 10.80
N ASN A 207 6.35 21.23 11.76
CA ASN A 207 5.45 20.08 11.63
C ASN A 207 4.41 20.27 10.50
N SER A 208 3.89 21.48 10.31
CA SER A 208 2.98 21.77 9.18
C SER A 208 3.65 21.57 7.81
N LEU A 209 4.91 21.98 7.66
CA LEU A 209 5.67 21.72 6.43
C LEU A 209 5.89 20.23 6.20
N VAL A 210 6.23 19.48 7.25
CA VAL A 210 6.40 18.02 7.16
C VAL A 210 5.09 17.32 6.80
N GLN A 211 3.96 17.80 7.30
CA GLN A 211 2.63 17.26 6.96
C GLN A 211 2.24 17.52 5.50
N THR A 212 2.75 18.59 4.87
CA THR A 212 2.52 18.91 3.45
C THR A 212 3.00 17.78 2.51
N LYS A 213 3.87 16.88 2.98
CA LYS A 213 4.27 15.68 2.22
C LYS A 213 3.09 14.80 1.80
N ILE A 214 1.99 14.78 2.59
CA ILE A 214 0.78 14.03 2.26
C ILE A 214 0.13 14.61 1.00
N LEU A 215 0.07 15.94 0.90
CA LEU A 215 -0.47 16.64 -0.26
C LEU A 215 0.40 16.34 -1.50
N ILE A 216 1.72 16.43 -1.39
CA ILE A 216 2.65 16.12 -2.48
C ILE A 216 2.51 14.65 -2.91
N GLY A 217 2.43 13.72 -1.96
CA GLY A 217 2.21 12.30 -2.24
C GLY A 217 0.91 12.03 -2.98
N GLY A 218 -0.18 12.70 -2.58
CA GLY A 218 -1.47 12.59 -3.25
C GLY A 218 -1.47 13.21 -4.65
N LEU A 219 -0.82 14.36 -4.85
CA LEU A 219 -0.62 14.94 -6.19
C LEU A 219 0.14 13.96 -7.10
N TRP A 220 1.15 13.28 -6.56
CA TRP A 220 1.89 12.26 -7.32
C TRP A 220 1.00 11.08 -7.71
N GLY A 221 0.15 10.60 -6.78
CA GLY A 221 -0.85 9.57 -7.05
C GLY A 221 -1.87 9.95 -8.12
N ILE A 222 -2.32 11.21 -8.13
CA ILE A 222 -3.28 11.74 -9.12
C ILE A 222 -2.62 11.91 -10.49
N PHE A 223 -1.48 12.61 -10.57
CA PHE A 223 -0.90 13.03 -11.86
C PHE A 223 0.01 11.99 -12.50
N TYR A 224 0.85 11.30 -11.71
CA TYR A 224 1.86 10.38 -12.24
C TYR A 224 1.33 8.95 -12.30
N HIS A 225 0.83 8.42 -11.18
CA HIS A 225 0.33 7.05 -11.12
C HIS A 225 -1.08 6.92 -11.71
N LYS A 226 -1.85 8.02 -11.76
CA LYS A 226 -3.22 8.05 -12.27
C LYS A 226 -4.14 7.04 -11.57
N GLU A 227 -3.87 6.78 -10.29
CA GLU A 227 -4.62 5.84 -9.44
C GLU A 227 -6.00 6.42 -9.07
N ILE A 228 -6.05 7.71 -8.78
CA ILE A 228 -7.30 8.43 -8.46
C ILE A 228 -7.82 9.07 -9.74
N ARG A 229 -8.88 8.49 -10.32
CA ARG A 229 -9.55 9.02 -11.52
C ARG A 229 -10.89 9.64 -11.17
N GLY A 230 -11.28 10.65 -11.95
CA GLY A 230 -12.56 11.35 -11.83
C GLY A 230 -12.46 12.68 -11.09
N THR A 231 -12.97 13.75 -11.72
CA THR A 231 -12.92 15.13 -11.20
C THR A 231 -13.59 15.27 -9.84
N ARG A 232 -14.69 14.54 -9.59
CA ARG A 232 -15.39 14.56 -8.30
C ARG A 232 -14.56 13.94 -7.18
N THR A 233 -13.91 12.80 -7.43
CA THR A 233 -13.06 12.13 -6.43
C THR A 233 -11.83 12.97 -6.12
N ILE A 234 -11.21 13.55 -7.14
CA ILE A 234 -10.08 14.48 -6.98
C ILE A 234 -10.51 15.70 -6.17
N ALA A 235 -11.66 16.32 -6.48
CA ALA A 235 -12.17 17.46 -5.72
C ALA A 235 -12.46 17.10 -4.25
N MET A 236 -13.09 15.94 -4.00
CA MET A 236 -13.34 15.46 -2.63
C MET A 236 -12.05 15.18 -1.87
N TRP A 237 -11.04 14.65 -2.55
CA TRP A 237 -9.71 14.44 -1.98
C TRP A 237 -9.07 15.76 -1.57
N PHE A 238 -9.09 16.79 -2.42
CA PHE A 238 -8.59 18.13 -2.08
C PHE A 238 -9.37 18.82 -0.95
N VAL A 239 -10.67 18.57 -0.84
CA VAL A 239 -11.48 19.11 0.28
C VAL A 239 -11.14 18.40 1.60
N SER A 240 -10.68 17.14 1.54
CA SER A 240 -10.30 16.37 2.72
C SER A 240 -8.86 16.56 3.19
N ALA A 241 -7.99 17.07 2.31
CA ALA A 241 -6.56 17.29 2.55
C ALA A 241 -6.31 18.68 3.16
#